data_AF-A0A0M9GBH9-F1
#
_entry.id   AF-A0A0M9GBH9-F1
#
_cell.length_a   1.000
_cell.length_b   1.000
_cell.length_c   1.000
_cell.angle_alpha   90.00
_cell.angle_beta   90.00
_cell.angle_gamma   90.00
#
_symmetry.space_group_name_H-M   'P 1'
#
loop_
_entity.id
_entity.type
_entity.pdbx_description
1 polymer ?
#
loop_
_entity_poly.entity_id
_entity_poly.type
_entity_poly.pdbx_seq_one_letter_code
_entity_poly.pdbx_strand_id
1 'polypeptide(L)'
;MSHIKARVEALRELVDEIKNAKTIFERAALFAAIQGLVQDLDNDEQLNGYAKEKAFGVRWHAAAALGFDETNGHTAEAHRVWAYGEMNTLESAYE
;
A
#
# COMPACT_ATOMS: atom_id res chain seq x y z
N MET A 1 4.83 -18.40 -3.56
CA MET A 1 4.19 -17.62 -4.66
C MET A 1 2.69 -17.43 -4.47
N SER A 2 1.86 -18.45 -4.21
CA SER A 2 0.40 -18.22 -4.04
C SER A 2 0.06 -17.29 -2.87
N HIS A 3 0.88 -17.32 -1.80
CA HIS A 3 0.71 -16.46 -0.63
C HIS A 3 1.12 -15.01 -0.89
N ILE A 4 2.20 -14.78 -1.66
CA ILE A 4 2.59 -13.43 -2.11
C ILE A 4 1.48 -12.84 -2.95
N LYS A 5 0.98 -13.60 -3.93
CA LYS A 5 -0.15 -13.17 -4.77
C LYS A 5 -1.37 -12.78 -3.91
N ALA A 6 -1.79 -13.64 -2.99
CA ALA A 6 -2.92 -13.35 -2.11
C ALA A 6 -2.71 -12.09 -1.26
N ARG A 7 -1.49 -11.84 -0.77
CA ARG A 7 -1.16 -10.62 -0.01
C ARG A 7 -1.22 -9.38 -0.90
N VAL A 8 -0.73 -9.45 -2.13
CA VAL A 8 -0.77 -8.30 -3.05
C VAL A 8 -2.19 -8.01 -3.52
N GLU A 9 -3.01 -9.04 -3.79
CA GLU A 9 -4.44 -8.87 -4.08
C GLU A 9 -5.18 -8.22 -2.90
N ALA A 10 -4.96 -8.69 -1.68
CA ALA A 10 -5.55 -8.06 -0.49
C ALA A 10 -5.06 -6.61 -0.32
N LEU A 11 -3.78 -6.33 -0.57
CA LEU A 11 -3.23 -4.98 -0.51
C LEU A 11 -3.89 -4.05 -1.54
N ARG A 12 -4.17 -4.56 -2.75
CA ARG A 12 -4.87 -3.83 -3.81
C ARG A 12 -6.28 -3.42 -3.37
N GLU A 13 -7.04 -4.34 -2.80
CA GLU A 13 -8.38 -4.05 -2.29
C GLU A 13 -8.36 -2.96 -1.22
N LEU A 14 -7.38 -2.99 -0.31
CA LEU A 14 -7.26 -1.95 0.72
C LEU A 14 -6.88 -0.59 0.13
N VAL A 15 -5.99 -0.54 -0.86
CA VAL A 15 -5.64 0.71 -1.57
C VAL A 15 -6.87 1.30 -2.29
N ASP A 16 -7.72 0.44 -2.85
CA ASP A 16 -8.97 0.85 -3.51
C ASP A 16 -9.96 1.54 -2.55
N GLU A 17 -9.95 1.14 -1.28
CA GLU A 17 -10.83 1.68 -0.23
C GLU A 17 -10.35 3.01 0.37
N ILE A 18 -9.13 3.47 0.08
CA ILE A 18 -8.59 4.73 0.62
C ILE A 18 -9.53 5.92 0.35
N LYS A 19 -10.13 5.97 -0.85
CA LYS A 19 -11.05 7.05 -1.25
C LYS A 19 -12.37 7.05 -0.47
N ASN A 20 -12.75 5.91 0.12
CA ASN A 20 -14.03 5.72 0.79
C ASN A 20 -13.93 5.96 2.30
N ALA A 21 -12.72 5.97 2.87
CA ALA A 21 -12.49 6.16 4.30
C ALA A 21 -12.75 7.62 4.74
N LYS A 22 -13.77 7.84 5.56
CA LYS A 22 -14.22 9.19 5.98
C LYS A 22 -13.87 9.49 7.43
N THR A 23 -14.04 8.49 8.30
CA THR A 23 -13.79 8.62 9.73
C THR A 23 -12.34 8.32 10.08
N ILE A 24 -11.87 8.85 11.21
CA ILE A 24 -10.53 8.53 11.71
C ILE A 24 -10.33 7.03 11.96
N PHE A 25 -11.39 6.32 12.40
CA PHE A 25 -11.35 4.88 12.63
C PHE A 25 -11.19 4.09 11.33
N GLU A 26 -11.95 4.42 10.29
CA GLU A 26 -11.81 3.79 8.96
C GLU A 26 -10.41 4.01 8.40
N ARG A 27 -9.91 5.24 8.47
CA ARG A 27 -8.56 5.56 7.98
C ARG A 27 -7.51 4.77 8.75
N ALA A 28 -7.59 4.76 10.09
CA ALA A 28 -6.62 4.07 10.93
C ALA A 28 -6.63 2.55 10.72
N ALA A 29 -7.82 1.96 10.61
CA ALA A 29 -7.97 0.54 10.33
C ALA A 29 -7.38 0.16 8.96
N LEU A 30 -7.67 0.97 7.93
CA LEU A 30 -7.15 0.75 6.59
C LEU A 30 -5.62 0.86 6.56
N PHE A 31 -5.06 1.90 7.18
CA PHE A 31 -3.62 2.08 7.27
C PHE A 31 -2.95 0.93 8.03
N ALA A 32 -3.51 0.49 9.16
CA ALA A 32 -2.97 -0.62 9.93
C ALA A 32 -2.96 -1.94 9.13
N ALA A 33 -4.02 -2.21 8.36
CA ALA A 33 -4.09 -3.39 7.51
C ALA A 33 -3.04 -3.33 6.36
N ILE A 34 -2.92 -2.19 5.69
CA ILE A 34 -1.90 -1.94 4.65
C ILE A 34 -0.50 -2.14 5.23
N GLN A 35 -0.21 -1.54 6.39
CA GLN A 35 1.08 -1.67 7.04
C GLN A 35 1.40 -3.13 7.40
N GLY A 36 0.43 -3.88 7.92
CA GLY A 36 0.60 -5.30 8.23
C GLY A 36 0.97 -6.13 7.01
N LEU A 37 0.25 -5.97 5.89
CA LEU A 37 0.55 -6.71 4.65
C LEU A 37 1.89 -6.32 4.06
N VAL A 38 2.26 -5.04 4.11
CA VAL A 38 3.57 -4.59 3.61
C VAL A 38 4.70 -5.13 4.48
N GLN A 39 4.52 -5.20 5.80
CA GLN A 39 5.48 -5.85 6.70
C GLN A 39 5.63 -7.35 6.39
N ASP A 40 4.52 -8.04 6.11
CA ASP A 40 4.54 -9.45 5.72
C ASP A 40 5.25 -9.68 4.37
N LEU A 41 5.07 -8.77 3.40
CA LEU A 41 5.77 -8.80 2.11
C LEU A 41 7.26 -8.50 2.27
N ASP A 42 7.62 -7.53 3.10
CA ASP A 42 9.02 -7.18 3.38
C ASP A 42 9.78 -8.32 4.07
N ASN A 43 9.12 -9.03 4.99
CA ASN A 43 9.69 -10.20 5.66
C ASN A 43 9.74 -11.45 4.77
N ASP A 44 9.12 -11.44 3.59
CA ASP A 44 9.11 -12.60 2.70
C ASP A 44 10.44 -12.74 1.96
N GLU A 45 11.19 -13.81 2.24
CA GLU A 45 12.49 -14.07 1.61
C GLU A 45 12.39 -14.40 0.12
N GLN A 46 11.22 -14.83 -0.37
CA GLN A 46 11.02 -15.14 -1.79
C GLN A 46 10.71 -13.90 -2.63
N LEU A 47 10.34 -12.78 -1.98
CA LEU A 47 10.05 -11.54 -2.68
C LEU A 47 11.35 -10.78 -2.97
N ASN A 48 11.54 -10.35 -4.21
CA ASN A 48 12.74 -9.62 -4.59
C ASN A 48 12.74 -8.19 -3.98
N GLY A 49 13.94 -7.62 -3.84
CA GLY A 49 14.11 -6.31 -3.19
C GLY A 49 13.39 -5.15 -3.89
N TYR A 50 13.24 -5.22 -5.21
CA TYR A 50 12.49 -4.20 -5.96
C TYR A 50 11.00 -4.25 -5.65
N ALA A 51 10.40 -5.44 -5.61
CA ALA A 51 9.01 -5.61 -5.18
C ALA A 51 8.80 -5.15 -3.72
N LYS A 52 9.76 -5.41 -2.82
CA LYS A 52 9.70 -4.88 -1.44
C LYS A 52 9.70 -3.36 -1.41
N GLU A 53 10.55 -2.71 -2.19
CA GLU A 53 10.56 -1.24 -2.34
C GLU A 53 9.20 -0.71 -2.78
N LYS A 54 8.56 -1.36 -3.77
CA LYS A 54 7.21 -0.97 -4.22
C LYS A 54 6.14 -1.17 -3.15
N ALA A 55 6.19 -2.26 -2.40
CA ALA A 55 5.30 -2.46 -1.25
C ALA A 55 5.46 -1.34 -0.20
N PHE A 56 6.70 -0.90 0.08
CA PHE A 56 6.94 0.25 0.95
C PHE A 56 6.39 1.56 0.36
N GLY A 57 6.54 1.78 -0.94
CA GLY A 57 5.96 2.91 -1.66
C GLY A 57 4.44 2.98 -1.49
N VAL A 58 3.75 1.85 -1.67
CA VAL A 58 2.30 1.73 -1.41
C VAL A 58 1.96 2.18 0.01
N ARG A 59 2.66 1.65 1.02
CA ARG A 59 2.40 1.99 2.43
C ARG A 59 2.62 3.48 2.71
N TRP A 60 3.68 4.08 2.18
CA TRP A 60 3.98 5.50 2.41
C TRP A 60 2.91 6.39 1.77
N HIS A 61 2.58 6.15 0.50
CA HIS A 61 1.54 6.91 -0.19
C HIS A 61 0.16 6.71 0.45
N ALA A 62 -0.18 5.50 0.90
CA ALA A 62 -1.41 5.26 1.64
C ALA A 62 -1.46 6.03 2.97
N ALA A 63 -0.35 6.06 3.72
CA ALA A 63 -0.26 6.81 4.98
C ALA A 63 -0.50 8.31 4.76
N ALA A 64 0.15 8.90 3.76
CA ALA A 64 -0.03 10.30 3.40
C ALA A 64 -1.46 10.60 2.90
N ALA A 65 -2.04 9.72 2.07
CA ALA A 65 -3.42 9.87 1.59
C ALA A 65 -4.46 9.79 2.72
N LEU A 66 -4.19 8.98 3.75
CA LEU A 66 -5.06 8.81 4.92
C LEU A 66 -4.80 9.85 6.02
N GLY A 67 -3.80 10.72 5.85
CA GLY A 67 -3.47 11.79 6.78
C GLY A 67 -2.66 11.35 8.00
N PHE A 68 -1.88 10.28 7.89
CA PHE A 68 -1.01 9.76 8.95
C PHE A 68 0.49 9.99 8.70
N ASP A 69 0.85 10.60 7.58
CA ASP A 69 2.24 10.87 7.22
C ASP A 69 2.35 12.21 6.47
N GLU A 70 3.59 12.66 6.27
CA GLU A 70 3.87 13.87 5.51
C GLU A 70 3.44 13.74 4.04
N THR A 71 2.91 14.83 3.48
CA THR A 71 2.40 14.83 2.10
C THR A 71 3.36 15.47 1.10
N ASN A 72 4.52 15.96 1.56
CA ASN A 72 5.46 16.72 0.74
C ASN A 72 4.82 17.84 -0.09
N GLY A 73 3.76 18.47 0.45
CA GLY A 73 3.02 19.54 -0.22
C GLY A 73 1.98 19.08 -1.25
N HIS A 74 1.72 17.78 -1.36
CA HIS A 74 0.76 17.21 -2.30
C HIS A 74 -0.57 16.85 -1.65
N THR A 75 -1.59 16.64 -2.48
CA THR A 75 -2.95 16.31 -2.04
C THR A 75 -3.08 14.83 -1.71
N ALA A 76 -4.05 14.48 -0.86
CA ALA A 76 -4.40 13.09 -0.59
C ALA A 76 -4.74 12.31 -1.89
N GLU A 77 -5.36 12.98 -2.86
CA GLU A 77 -5.67 12.37 -4.16
C GLU A 77 -4.40 12.04 -4.95
N ALA A 78 -3.39 12.92 -4.97
CA ALA A 78 -2.12 12.64 -5.63
C ALA A 78 -1.43 11.42 -5.00
N HIS A 79 -1.36 11.36 -3.67
CA HIS A 79 -0.82 10.20 -2.97
C HIS A 79 -1.61 8.92 -3.28
N ARG A 80 -2.94 8.98 -3.36
CA ARG A 80 -3.74 7.81 -3.78
C ARG A 80 -3.35 7.34 -5.19
N VAL A 81 -3.20 8.24 -6.15
CA VAL A 81 -2.78 7.89 -7.53
C VAL A 81 -1.39 7.26 -7.54
N TRP A 82 -0.46 7.78 -6.74
CA TRP A 82 0.87 7.20 -6.62
C TRP A 82 0.88 5.85 -5.92
N ALA A 83 0.04 5.64 -4.88
CA ALA A 83 -0.16 4.32 -4.29
C ALA A 83 -0.62 3.29 -5.35
N TYR A 84 -1.51 3.68 -6.26
CA TYR A 84 -1.89 2.82 -7.39
C TYR A 84 -0.73 2.57 -8.37
N GLY A 85 0.10 3.57 -8.64
CA GLY A 85 1.29 3.40 -9.48
C GLY A 85 2.28 2.39 -8.89
N GLU A 86 2.53 2.49 -7.59
CA GLU A 86 3.35 1.54 -6.83
C GLU A 86 2.71 0.13 -6.85
N MET A 87 1.39 0.02 -6.66
CA MET A 87 0.66 -1.26 -6.74
C MET A 87 0.78 -1.94 -8.10
N ASN A 88 0.57 -1.21 -9.19
CA ASN A 88 0.71 -1.78 -10.54
C ASN A 88 2.14 -2.27 -10.81
N THR A 89 3.13 -1.53 -10.30
CA THR A 89 4.54 -1.92 -10.43
C THR A 89 4.85 -3.14 -9.57
N LEU A 90 4.33 -3.19 -8.34
CA LEU A 90 4.44 -4.33 -7.45
C LEU A 90 3.87 -5.58 -8.13
N GLU A 91 2.64 -5.52 -8.66
CA GLU A 91 1.99 -6.58 -9.42
C GLU A 91 2.87 -7.12 -10.55
N SER A 92 3.50 -6.22 -11.31
CA SER A 92 4.40 -6.61 -12.40
C SER A 92 5.76 -7.14 -11.93
N ALA A 93 6.15 -6.87 -10.68
CA ALA A 93 7.49 -7.14 -10.16
C ALA A 93 7.61 -8.46 -9.38
N TYR A 94 6.50 -9.08 -8.97
CA TYR A 94 6.50 -10.39 -8.30
C TYR A 94 5.94 -11.54 -9.16
N GLU A 95 5.29 -11.22 -10.29
CA GLU A 95 4.98 -12.16 -11.36
C GLU A 95 6.25 -12.75 -11.99
#